data_AF-X0Y518-F1
#
_entry.id   AF-X0Y518-F1
#
_cell.length_a   1.000
_cell.length_b   1.000
_cell.length_c   1.000
_cell.angle_alpha   90.00
_cell.angle_beta   90.00
_cell.angle_gamma   90.00
#
_symmetry.space_group_name_H-M   'P 1'
#
loop_
_entity.id
_entity.type
_entity.pdbx_description
1 polymer ?
#
loop_
_entity_poly.entity_id
_entity_poly.type
_entity_poly.pdbx_seq_one_letter_code
_entity_poly.pdbx_strand_id
1 'polypeptide(L)' 'MATKRGLLGKKIGMTQLFTEEGEVVRVTVIEAGPCYVTQIKTEAIDGYNAIQIGFGQAKRLNRPERGHLR' A
#
# COMPACT_ATOMS: atom_id res chain seq x y z
N MET A 1 4.73 -17.43 6.51
CA MET A 1 3.85 -16.27 6.21
C MET A 1 4.41 -15.05 6.90
N ALA A 2 4.46 -13.88 6.24
CA ALA A 2 4.88 -12.65 6.90
C ALA A 2 3.97 -12.36 8.10
N THR A 3 4.55 -12.15 9.27
CA THR A 3 3.84 -12.01 10.55
C THR A 3 3.07 -10.68 10.68
N LYS A 4 3.16 -9.79 9.69
CA LYS A 4 2.51 -8.47 9.68
C LYS A 4 1.86 -8.19 8.31
N ARG A 5 0.61 -7.73 8.33
CA ARG A 5 -0.11 -7.22 7.15
C ARG A 5 0.32 -5.77 6.90
N GLY A 6 0.72 -5.45 5.68
CA GLY A 6 1.15 -4.10 5.27
C GLY A 6 0.16 -3.46 4.31
N LEU A 7 0.16 -2.13 4.26
CA LEU A 7 -0.61 -1.32 3.30
C LEU A 7 0.35 -0.45 2.48
N LEU A 8 -0.07 -0.12 1.27
CA LEU A 8 0.59 0.91 0.47
C LEU A 8 0.01 2.28 0.80
N GLY A 9 0.88 3.28 0.84
CA GLY A 9 0.50 4.66 1.12
C GLY A 9 1.39 5.66 0.41
N LYS A 10 0.85 6.83 0.14
CA LYS A 10 1.57 7.96 -0.48
C LYS A 10 1.91 8.98 0.58
N LYS A 11 3.17 9.42 0.63
CA LYS A 11 3.57 10.56 1.44
C LYS A 11 2.93 11.83 0.89
N ILE A 12 2.12 12.50 1.70
CA ILE A 12 1.44 13.76 1.34
C ILE A 12 2.25 14.95 1.79
N GLY A 13 2.87 14.86 2.97
CA GLY A 13 3.63 15.97 3.52
C GLY A 13 4.08 15.69 4.94
N MET A 14 4.58 16.73 5.58
CA MET A 14 4.99 16.69 6.98
C MET A 14 4.33 17.85 7.71
N THR A 15 3.90 17.61 8.94
CA THR A 15 3.34 18.62 9.83
C THR A 15 3.87 18.38 11.24
N GLN A 16 3.44 19.19 12.19
CA GLN A 16 3.76 19.02 13.60
C GLN A 16 2.47 18.91 14.41
N LEU A 17 2.49 18.02 15.40
CA LEU A 17 1.45 17.89 16.41
C LEU A 17 1.95 18.51 17.70
N PHE A 18 1.10 19.28 18.35
CA PHE A 18 1.35 19.79 19.70
C PHE A 18 0.67 18.84 20.67
N THR A 19 1.42 18.24 21.58
CA THR A 19 0.86 17.37 22.63
C THR A 19 0.25 18.24 23.74
N GLU A 20 -0.61 17.64 24.56
CA GLU A 20 -1.23 18.33 25.72
C GLU A 20 -0.19 18.80 26.75
N GLU A 21 0.97 18.15 26.78
CA GLU A 21 2.13 18.46 27.63
C GLU A 21 2.98 19.62 27.08
N GLY A 22 2.61 20.18 25.92
CA GLY A 22 3.29 21.31 25.27
C GLY A 22 4.47 20.93 24.37
N GLU A 23 4.69 19.64 24.11
CA GLU A 23 5.76 19.17 23.23
C GLU A 23 5.36 19.24 21.74
N VAL A 24 6.36 19.42 20.87
CA VAL A 24 6.18 19.47 19.42
C VAL A 24 6.71 18.19 18.78
N VAL A 25 5.80 17.38 18.24
CA VAL A 25 6.14 16.12 17.56
C VAL A 25 6.02 16.30 16.05
N ARG A 26 7.13 16.09 15.32
CA ARG A 26 7.13 16.11 13.85
C ARG A 26 6.54 14.82 13.30
N VAL A 27 5.55 14.94 12.44
CA VAL A 27 4.84 13.79 11.86
C VAL A 27 4.79 13.87 10.34
N THR A 28 4.73 12.71 9.69
CA THR A 28 4.51 12.60 8.24
C THR A 28 3.08 12.16 7.98
N VAL A 29 2.38 12.91 7.12
CA VAL A 29 1.03 12.56 6.68
C VAL A 29 1.14 11.57 5.52
N ILE A 30 0.55 10.40 5.67
CA ILE A 30 0.49 9.35 4.66
C ILE A 30 -0.98 9.14 4.28
N GLU A 31 -1.29 9.28 2.99
CA GLU A 31 -2.58 8.86 2.43
C GLU A 31 -2.50 7.36 2.15
N ALA A 32 -3.22 6.58 2.94
CA ALA A 32 -3.34 5.15 2.76
C ALA A 32 -4.55 4.83 1.88
N GLY A 33 -4.34 3.96 0.90
CA GLY A 33 -5.39 3.42 0.05
C GLY A 33 -5.95 4.35 -1.04
N PRO A 34 -6.84 3.82 -1.91
CA PRO A 34 -7.37 2.45 -1.84
C PRO A 34 -6.31 1.38 -2.16
N CYS A 35 -6.26 0.33 -1.34
CA CYS A 35 -5.34 -0.82 -1.49
C CYS A 35 -6.14 -2.08 -1.84
N TYR A 36 -5.98 -2.60 -3.06
CA TYR A 36 -6.70 -3.79 -3.53
C TYR A 36 -5.75 -4.97 -3.65
N VAL A 37 -6.19 -6.17 -3.29
CA VAL A 37 -5.42 -7.40 -3.56
C VAL A 37 -5.59 -7.75 -5.03
N THR A 38 -4.51 -7.78 -5.80
CA THR A 38 -4.56 -8.09 -7.24
C THR A 38 -4.15 -9.52 -7.56
N GLN A 39 -3.29 -10.13 -6.75
CA GLN A 39 -2.87 -11.52 -6.92
C GLN A 39 -2.48 -12.14 -5.57
N ILE A 40 -2.79 -13.42 -5.40
CA ILE A 40 -2.31 -14.24 -4.28
C ILE A 40 -1.36 -15.27 -4.86
N LYS A 41 -0.12 -15.29 -4.36
CA LYS A 41 0.92 -16.23 -4.74
C LYS A 41 1.07 -17.31 -3.69
N THR A 42 1.22 -18.55 -4.15
CA THR A 42 1.32 -19.72 -3.30
C THR A 42 2.57 -20.52 -3.62
N GLU A 43 3.10 -21.25 -2.65
CA GLU A 43 4.28 -22.10 -2.86
C GLU A 43 4.10 -23.12 -3.99
N ALA A 44 2.90 -23.68 -4.16
CA ALA A 44 2.62 -24.68 -5.19
C ALA A 44 2.71 -24.16 -6.62
N ILE A 45 2.39 -22.87 -6.84
CA ILE A 45 2.29 -22.27 -8.18
C ILE A 45 3.50 -21.36 -8.46
N ASP A 46 3.90 -20.56 -7.46
CA ASP A 46 4.88 -19.49 -7.61
C ASP A 46 6.22 -19.79 -6.91
N GLY A 47 6.31 -20.86 -6.13
CA GLY A 47 7.50 -21.22 -5.34
C GLY A 47 7.67 -20.41 -4.04
N TYR A 48 6.73 -19.52 -3.71
CA TYR A 48 6.72 -18.77 -2.45
C TYR A 48 5.32 -18.23 -2.12
N ASN A 49 5.13 -17.89 -0.84
CA ASN A 49 3.90 -17.28 -0.34
C ASN A 49 3.98 -15.75 -0.36
N ALA A 50 3.12 -15.07 -1.12
CA ALA A 50 3.05 -13.61 -1.17
C ALA A 50 1.67 -13.09 -1.61
N ILE A 51 1.42 -11.80 -1.34
CA ILE A 51 0.21 -11.09 -1.78
C ILE A 51 0.65 -9.86 -2.57
N GLN A 52 0.11 -9.69 -3.77
CA GLN A 52 0.27 -8.47 -4.57
C GLN A 52 -0.85 -7.50 -4.21
N ILE A 53 -0.47 -6.26 -3.93
CA ILE A 53 -1.39 -5.19 -3.55
C ILE A 53 -1.24 -4.05 -4.56
N GLY A 54 -2.35 -3.63 -5.17
CA GLY A 54 -2.45 -2.43 -6.00
C GLY A 54 -2.81 -1.21 -5.15
N PHE A 55 -2.30 -0.03 -5.52
CA PHE A 55 -2.54 1.23 -4.82
C PHE A 55 -3.08 2.30 -5.78
N GLY A 56 -4.17 2.96 -5.39
CA GLY A 56 -4.78 4.04 -6.15
C GLY A 56 -5.49 3.59 -7.42
N GLN A 57 -5.76 4.53 -8.33
CA GLN A 57 -6.40 4.26 -9.62
C GLN A 57 -5.41 4.44 -10.78
N ALA A 58 -5.34 3.46 -11.66
CA ALA A 58 -4.55 3.53 -12.89
C ALA A 58 -5.45 3.93 -14.08
N LYS A 59 -5.25 5.15 -14.61
CA LYS A 59 -5.99 5.65 -15.79
C LYS A 59 -5.40 5.17 -17.13
N ARG A 60 -4.14 4.75 -17.15
CA ARG A 60 -3.41 4.32 -18.35
C ARG A 60 -2.78 2.96 -18.08
N LEU A 61 -3.31 1.93 -18.72
CA LEU A 61 -2.85 0.55 -18.60
C LEU A 61 -2.60 -0.01 -20.00
N ASN A 62 -1.53 -0.78 -20.16
CA ASN A 62 -1.27 -1.49 -21.41
C ASN A 62 -2.23 -2.70 -21.57
N ARG A 63 -2.19 -3.39 -22.73
CA ARG A 63 -3.12 -4.51 -22.99
C ARG A 63 -2.97 -5.66 -21.97
N PRO A 64 -1.75 -6.16 -21.66
CA PRO A 64 -1.57 -7.20 -20.63
C PRO A 64 -2.03 -6.78 -19.23
N GLU A 65 -1.70 -5.58 -18.77
CA GLU A 65 -2.08 -5.08 -17.44
C GLU A 65 -3.60 -5.00 -17.28
N ARG A 66 -4.31 -4.55 -18.32
CA ARG A 66 -5.79 -4.55 -18.30
C ARG A 66 -6.37 -5.95 -18.22
N GLY A 67 -5.71 -6.95 -18.79
CA GLY A 67 -6.12 -8.35 -18.65
C GLY A 67 -5.87 -8.88 -17.23
N HIS A 68 -4.74 -8.51 -16.64
CA HIS A 68 -4.36 -8.92 -15.29
C HIS A 68 -5.20 -8.28 -14.18
N LEU A 69 -5.63 -7.03 -14.36
CA LEU A 69 -6.37 -6.23 -13.36
C LEU A 69 -7.89 -6.19 -13.56
N ARG A 70 -8.42 -7.01 -14.47
CA ARG A 70 -9.87 -7.13 -14.73
C ARG A 70 -10.50 -8.12 -13.74
#